data_AF-A0A1Q6YSF0-F1
#
_entry.id   AF-A0A1Q6YSF0-F1
#
_cell.length_a   1.000
_cell.length_b   1.000
_cell.length_c   1.000
_cell.angle_alpha   90.00
_cell.angle_beta   90.00
_cell.angle_gamma   90.00
#
_symmetry.space_group_name_H-M   'P 1'
#
loop_
_entity.id
_entity.type
_entity.pdbx_description
1 polymer ?
#
loop_
_entity_poly.entity_id
_entity_poly.type
_entity_poly.pdbx_seq_one_letter_code
_entity_poly.pdbx_strand_id
1 'polypeptide(L)'
;MVASPDPRFAQFAIWTAAATLGAWGIVSWDFQAQRSHSRPVLAALLLSSIWCLISLGWKEPFQTLRGVQQPAPLPKPALVLKHTLSGLAVYVPAEGKQCWDAPLPCTLYFDDSLRLRDPSSLRSGFTSEGRAAELQTYW
;
A
#
# COMPACT_ATOMS: atom_id res chain seq x y z
N MET A 1 18.65 -11.31 0.28
CA MET A 1 17.66 -10.61 1.11
C MET A 1 16.29 -11.13 0.70
N VAL A 2 15.69 -12.00 1.52
CA VAL A 2 14.31 -12.47 1.25
C VAL A 2 13.40 -11.31 1.57
N ALA A 3 12.80 -10.70 0.53
CA ALA A 3 11.72 -9.74 0.69
C ALA A 3 10.55 -10.48 1.33
N SER A 4 10.41 -10.40 2.65
CA SER A 4 9.20 -10.88 3.32
C SER A 4 8.05 -9.98 2.86
N PRO A 5 6.97 -10.54 2.27
CA PRO A 5 5.81 -9.75 1.88
C PRO A 5 5.23 -9.05 3.10
N ASP A 6 4.98 -7.75 2.98
CA ASP A 6 4.37 -6.95 4.03
C ASP A 6 3.04 -7.62 4.46
N PRO A 7 2.81 -7.92 5.76
CA PRO A 7 1.74 -8.80 6.22
C PRO A 7 0.32 -8.37 5.80
N ARG A 8 0.15 -7.09 5.44
CA ARG A 8 -1.08 -6.57 4.82
C ARG A 8 -1.49 -7.32 3.54
N PHE A 9 -0.54 -7.85 2.78
CA PHE A 9 -0.81 -8.59 1.53
C PHE A 9 -1.14 -10.07 1.77
N ALA A 10 -0.73 -10.64 2.91
CA ALA A 10 -1.06 -12.02 3.26
C ALA A 10 -2.56 -12.20 3.60
N GLN A 11 -3.22 -11.14 4.08
CA GLN A 11 -4.65 -11.17 4.42
C GLN A 11 -5.51 -11.61 3.23
N PHE A 12 -5.26 -11.07 2.03
CA PHE A 12 -6.01 -11.45 0.83
C PHE A 12 -5.83 -12.92 0.45
N ALA A 13 -4.61 -13.45 0.54
CA ALA A 13 -4.33 -14.85 0.24
C ALA A 13 -5.03 -15.82 1.21
N ILE A 14 -5.16 -15.45 2.49
CA ILE A 14 -5.86 -16.25 3.48
C ILE A 14 -7.36 -16.31 3.17
N TRP A 15 -7.99 -15.17 2.87
CA TRP A 15 -9.43 -15.13 2.56
C TRP A 15 -9.77 -15.85 1.25
N THR A 16 -8.94 -15.70 0.22
CA THR A 16 -9.18 -16.41 -1.05
C THR A 16 -9.00 -17.91 -0.91
N ALA A 17 -7.97 -18.37 -0.19
CA ALA A 17 -7.78 -19.78 0.11
C ALA A 17 -8.94 -20.36 0.94
N ALA A 18 -9.43 -19.62 1.95
CA ALA A 18 -10.58 -20.05 2.73
C ALA A 18 -11.86 -20.13 1.88
N ALA A 19 -12.09 -19.15 1.00
CA ALA A 19 -13.26 -19.12 0.12
C ALA A 19 -13.23 -20.27 -0.91
N THR A 20 -12.08 -20.56 -1.50
CA THR A 20 -11.95 -21.65 -2.48
C THR A 20 -12.13 -23.02 -1.84
N LEU A 21 -11.51 -23.25 -0.67
CA LEU A 21 -11.70 -24.49 0.09
C LEU A 21 -13.14 -24.65 0.58
N GLY A 22 -13.78 -23.56 1.05
CA GLY A 22 -15.18 -23.55 1.45
C GLY A 22 -16.13 -23.87 0.30
N ALA A 23 -15.94 -23.24 -0.86
CA ALA A 23 -16.73 -23.53 -2.05
C ALA A 23 -16.56 -24.99 -2.51
N TRP A 24 -15.32 -25.51 -2.48
CA TRP A 24 -15.06 -26.90 -2.82
C TRP A 24 -15.70 -27.88 -1.82
N GLY A 25 -15.70 -27.53 -0.53
CA GLY A 25 -16.41 -28.27 0.51
C GLY A 25 -17.92 -28.35 0.29
N ILE A 26 -18.56 -27.25 -0.12
CA ILE A 26 -20.00 -27.22 -0.41
C ILE A 26 -20.33 -28.09 -1.63
N VAL A 27 -19.56 -27.96 -2.72
CA VAL A 27 -19.77 -28.75 -3.94
C VAL A 27 -19.54 -30.25 -3.70
N SER A 28 -18.56 -30.61 -2.88
CA SER A 28 -18.28 -32.00 -2.52
C SER A 28 -19.32 -32.59 -1.54
N TRP A 29 -19.97 -31.75 -0.74
CA TRP A 29 -21.05 -32.16 0.16
C TRP A 29 -22.31 -32.59 -0.57
N ASP A 30 -22.71 -31.87 -1.63
CA ASP A 30 -23.87 -32.26 -2.47
C ASP A 30 -23.66 -33.61 -3.16
N PHE A 31 -22.42 -33.97 -3.48
CA PHE A 31 -22.08 -35.28 -4.06
C PHE A 31 -22.04 -36.42 -3.02
N GLN A 32 -21.84 -36.10 -1.74
CA GLN A 32 -21.69 -37.08 -0.66
C GLN A 32 -22.95 -37.22 0.22
N ALA A 33 -24.00 -36.43 -0.05
CA ALA A 33 -25.28 -36.43 0.66
C ALA A 33 -26.04 -37.77 0.62
N GLN A 34 -25.58 -38.75 -0.17
CA GLN A 34 -26.13 -40.12 -0.19
C GLN A 34 -25.57 -41.05 0.91
N ARG A 35 -24.57 -40.62 1.71
CA ARG A 35 -23.92 -41.46 2.73
C ARG A 35 -24.02 -40.84 4.13
N SER A 36 -25.01 -41.31 4.90
CA SER A 36 -25.49 -40.82 6.21
C SER A 36 -24.44 -40.59 7.31
N HIS A 37 -23.22 -41.15 7.18
CA HIS A 37 -22.20 -41.09 8.24
C HIS A 37 -21.21 -39.91 8.14
N SER A 38 -21.24 -39.07 7.10
CA SER A 38 -20.30 -37.94 6.94
C SER A 38 -20.65 -36.70 7.80
N ARG A 39 -21.93 -36.54 8.15
CA ARG A 39 -22.45 -35.41 8.93
C ARG A 39 -21.83 -35.22 10.32
N PRO A 40 -21.71 -36.27 11.17
CA PRO A 40 -21.12 -36.09 12.50
C PRO A 40 -19.62 -35.78 12.44
N VAL A 41 -18.89 -36.30 11.45
CA VAL A 41 -17.45 -36.06 11.29
C VAL A 41 -17.18 -34.59 10.97
N LEU A 42 -17.98 -34.00 10.09
CA LEU A 42 -17.84 -32.58 9.75
C LEU A 42 -18.23 -31.66 10.90
N ALA A 43 -19.28 -32.01 11.64
CA ALA A 43 -19.64 -31.28 12.86
C ALA A 43 -18.52 -31.33 13.90
N ALA A 44 -17.90 -32.49 14.11
CA ALA A 44 -16.76 -32.64 15.04
C ALA A 44 -15.54 -31.84 14.60
N LEU A 45 -15.22 -31.81 13.30
CA LEU A 45 -14.12 -31.01 12.76
C LEU A 45 -14.36 -29.50 12.91
N LEU A 46 -15.59 -29.03 12.66
CA LEU A 46 -15.97 -27.63 12.85
C LEU A 46 -15.90 -27.23 14.33
N LEU A 47 -16.42 -28.06 15.22
CA LEU A 47 -16.33 -27.79 16.66
C LEU A 47 -14.88 -27.78 17.15
N SER A 48 -14.05 -28.71 16.66
CA SER A 48 -12.62 -28.75 16.99
C SER A 48 -11.87 -27.54 16.44
N SER A 49 -12.18 -27.05 15.24
CA SER A 49 -11.52 -25.87 14.66
C SER A 49 -11.94 -24.59 15.38
N ILE A 50 -13.22 -24.44 15.71
CA ILE A 50 -13.75 -23.34 16.53
C ILE A 50 -13.08 -23.35 17.91
N TRP A 51 -13.00 -24.52 18.56
CA TRP A 51 -12.32 -24.66 19.84
C TRP A 51 -10.83 -24.30 19.76
N CYS A 52 -10.16 -24.73 18.70
CA CYS A 52 -8.75 -24.39 18.45
C CYS A 52 -8.56 -22.88 18.25
N LEU A 53 -9.41 -22.21 17.47
CA LEU A 53 -9.36 -20.75 17.27
C LEU A 53 -9.58 -19.96 18.57
N ILE A 54 -10.49 -20.42 19.43
CA ILE A 54 -10.77 -19.79 20.73
C ILE A 54 -9.64 -20.04 21.72
N SER A 55 -9.10 -21.27 21.77
CA SER A 55 -8.12 -21.72 22.77
C SER A 55 -6.69 -21.30 22.44
N LEU A 56 -6.28 -21.30 21.15
CA LEU A 56 -4.97 -20.80 20.70
C LEU A 56 -4.88 -19.27 20.69
N GLY A 57 -5.91 -18.57 21.16
CA GLY A 57 -5.78 -17.17 21.53
C GLY A 57 -5.63 -16.24 20.33
N TRP A 58 -6.71 -16.10 19.55
CA TRP A 58 -6.98 -14.85 18.84
C TRP A 58 -7.30 -13.71 19.84
N LYS A 59 -6.41 -13.48 20.81
CA LYS A 59 -6.58 -12.44 21.81
C LYS A 59 -6.03 -11.09 21.35
N GLU A 60 -5.13 -11.01 20.38
CA GLU A 60 -4.62 -9.71 19.90
C GLU A 60 -4.21 -9.78 18.42
N PRO A 61 -4.89 -9.01 17.55
CA PRO A 61 -4.25 -7.76 17.08
C PRO A 61 -5.15 -6.51 17.20
N PHE A 62 -6.39 -6.66 17.68
CA PHE A 62 -7.37 -5.58 17.66
C PHE A 62 -7.17 -4.53 18.76
N GLN A 63 -6.48 -4.82 19.87
CA GLN A 63 -6.24 -3.76 20.87
C GLN A 63 -5.16 -2.77 20.45
N THR A 64 -4.30 -3.11 19.49
CA THR A 64 -3.34 -2.15 18.92
C THR A 64 -4.04 -0.94 18.29
N LEU A 65 -5.32 -1.08 17.89
CA LEU A 65 -6.12 0.02 17.34
C LEU A 65 -6.87 0.83 18.42
N ARG A 66 -7.11 0.27 19.63
CA ARG A 66 -7.84 0.96 20.70
C ARG A 66 -7.03 2.05 21.40
N GLY A 67 -5.69 2.03 21.28
CA GLY A 67 -4.79 3.03 21.85
C GLY A 67 -4.35 4.14 20.88
N VAL A 68 -4.59 3.98 19.58
CA VAL A 68 -4.20 4.97 18.56
C VAL A 68 -5.33 5.97 18.43
N GLN A 69 -5.39 6.94 19.34
CA GLN A 69 -6.36 8.04 19.23
C GLN A 69 -6.08 8.91 18.00
N GLN A 70 -4.83 8.98 17.55
CA GLN A 70 -4.40 9.70 16.36
C GLN A 70 -3.19 8.98 15.73
N PRO A 71 -3.12 8.88 14.39
CA PRO A 71 -1.88 8.47 13.70
C PRO A 71 -0.71 9.34 14.16
N ALA A 72 0.47 8.76 14.33
CA ALA A 72 1.66 9.53 14.61
C ALA A 72 1.83 10.64 13.55
N PRO A 73 2.22 11.87 13.94
CA PRO A 73 2.42 12.95 12.99
C PRO A 73 3.44 12.55 11.93
N LEU A 74 3.15 12.85 10.66
CA LEU A 74 4.06 12.54 9.57
C LEU A 74 5.39 13.27 9.78
N PRO A 75 6.52 12.62 9.51
CA PRO A 75 7.81 13.30 9.52
C PRO A 75 7.79 14.44 8.50
N LYS A 76 8.25 15.62 8.94
CA LYS A 76 8.38 16.82 8.11
C LYS A 76 9.87 17.06 7.87
N PRO A 77 10.41 16.70 6.70
CA PRO A 77 11.81 16.95 6.41
C PRO A 77 12.06 18.46 6.30
N ALA A 78 13.29 18.89 6.57
CA ALA A 78 13.70 20.23 6.19
C ALA A 78 13.62 20.38 4.67
N LEU A 79 13.07 21.49 4.19
CA LEU A 79 12.92 21.78 2.77
C LEU A 79 13.86 22.90 2.35
N VAL A 80 14.45 22.76 1.17
CA VAL A 80 15.28 23.77 0.52
C VAL A 80 14.51 24.32 -0.67
N LEU A 81 14.35 25.64 -0.73
CA LEU A 81 13.79 26.31 -1.89
C LEU A 81 14.88 26.45 -2.97
N LYS A 82 14.60 25.95 -4.17
CA LYS A 82 15.47 26.10 -5.34
C LYS A 82 14.73 26.82 -6.46
N HIS A 83 15.46 27.63 -7.22
CA HIS A 83 14.92 28.31 -8.39
C HIS A 83 15.44 27.64 -9.65
N THR A 84 14.54 27.36 -10.59
CA THR A 84 14.89 26.89 -11.93
C THR A 84 15.41 28.05 -12.79
N LEU A 85 15.94 27.75 -13.97
CA LEU A 85 16.40 28.76 -14.93
C LEU A 85 15.25 29.67 -15.41
N SER A 86 14.00 29.19 -15.38
CA SER A 86 12.82 30.01 -15.68
C SER A 86 12.36 30.87 -14.50
N GLY A 87 13.06 30.84 -13.36
CA GLY A 87 12.69 31.52 -12.13
C GLY A 87 11.63 30.80 -11.29
N LEU A 88 11.20 29.58 -11.68
CA LEU A 88 10.20 28.81 -10.95
C LEU A 88 10.79 28.36 -9.60
N ALA A 89 10.09 28.64 -8.51
CA ALA A 89 10.49 28.22 -7.18
C ALA A 89 9.95 26.80 -6.89
N VAL A 90 10.84 25.88 -6.53
CA VAL A 90 10.54 24.47 -6.27
C VAL A 90 11.16 24.03 -4.96
N TYR A 91 10.37 23.40 -4.09
CA TYR A 91 10.84 22.83 -2.83
C TYR A 91 11.49 21.47 -3.07
N VAL A 92 12.63 21.24 -2.42
CA VAL A 92 13.36 19.97 -2.46
C VAL A 92 13.70 19.57 -1.03
N PRO A 93 13.41 18.33 -0.59
CA PRO A 93 13.79 17.90 0.74
C PRO A 93 15.31 17.88 0.90
N ALA A 94 15.81 18.46 2.00
CA ALA A 94 17.23 18.44 2.35
C ALA A 94 17.72 17.01 2.64
N GLU A 95 16.85 16.22 3.26
CA GLU A 95 17.10 14.82 3.62
C GLU A 95 15.86 13.96 3.37
N GLY A 96 16.08 12.69 3.03
CA GLY A 96 15.01 11.73 2.79
C GLY A 96 14.30 11.91 1.44
N LYS A 97 13.16 11.23 1.31
CA LYS A 97 12.37 11.16 0.06
C LYS A 97 10.90 11.53 0.30
N GLN A 98 10.66 12.69 0.90
CA GLN A 98 9.33 13.04 1.42
C GLN A 98 8.88 14.42 0.88
N CYS A 99 7.83 14.43 0.05
CA CYS A 99 7.16 15.64 -0.44
C CYS A 99 5.66 15.68 -0.06
N TRP A 100 5.16 14.68 0.66
CA TRP A 100 3.73 14.48 0.93
C TRP A 100 3.06 15.58 1.77
N ASP A 101 3.85 16.33 2.55
CA ASP A 101 3.38 17.42 3.42
C ASP A 101 4.19 18.71 3.16
N ALA A 102 4.83 18.79 1.99
CA ALA A 102 5.59 19.96 1.56
C ALA A 102 4.68 20.93 0.78
N PRO A 103 4.90 22.25 0.88
CA PRO A 103 4.25 23.21 -0.01
C PRO A 103 4.57 22.89 -1.48
N LEU A 104 3.56 23.04 -2.34
CA LEU A 104 3.70 22.81 -3.77
C LEU A 104 4.35 24.02 -4.45
N PRO A 105 5.17 23.80 -5.51
CA PRO A 105 5.59 22.50 -6.05
C PRO A 105 6.78 21.91 -5.27
N CYS A 106 6.75 20.59 -5.01
CA CYS A 106 7.85 19.84 -4.39
C CYS A 106 8.33 18.70 -5.31
N THR A 107 9.64 18.48 -5.39
CA THR A 107 10.23 17.35 -6.12
C THR A 107 11.39 16.74 -5.34
N LEU A 108 11.56 15.42 -5.46
CA LEU A 108 12.75 14.71 -4.97
C LEU A 108 13.96 14.92 -5.88
N TYR A 109 13.72 15.19 -7.16
CA TYR A 109 14.75 15.32 -8.18
C TYR A 109 14.59 16.69 -8.84
N PHE A 110 15.49 17.60 -8.50
CA PHE A 110 15.47 18.95 -9.04
C PHE A 110 15.87 18.94 -10.52
N ASP A 111 15.09 19.66 -11.32
CA ASP A 111 15.35 19.90 -12.74
C ASP A 111 15.39 21.42 -12.95
N ASP A 112 16.55 21.93 -13.33
CA ASP A 112 16.79 23.35 -13.56
C ASP A 112 16.14 23.86 -14.87
N SER A 113 15.83 22.96 -15.82
CA SER A 113 15.11 23.25 -17.05
C SER A 113 13.59 23.27 -16.89
N LEU A 114 13.08 22.89 -15.70
CA LEU A 114 11.66 22.84 -15.40
C LEU A 114 11.04 24.25 -15.43
N ARG A 115 9.94 24.37 -16.17
CA ARG A 115 9.18 25.60 -16.30
C ARG A 115 7.67 25.33 -16.29
N LEU A 116 6.88 26.34 -15.98
CA LEU A 116 5.43 26.27 -16.14
C LEU A 116 5.05 26.32 -17.62
N ARG A 117 4.01 25.57 -18.00
CA ARG A 117 3.43 25.67 -19.35
C ARG A 117 2.75 27.02 -19.58
N ASP A 118 2.12 27.55 -18.53
CA ASP A 118 1.56 28.89 -18.47
C ASP A 118 2.18 29.61 -17.27
N PRO A 119 2.94 30.70 -17.48
CA PRO A 119 3.60 31.43 -16.39
C PRO A 119 2.66 31.92 -15.29
N SER A 120 1.38 32.07 -15.59
CA SER A 120 0.37 32.59 -14.67
C SER A 120 -0.39 31.51 -13.90
N SER A 121 -0.21 30.22 -14.24
CA SER A 121 -1.06 29.14 -13.74
C SER A 121 -0.27 27.85 -13.47
N LEU A 122 -0.13 27.52 -12.19
CA LEU A 122 0.39 26.21 -11.73
C LEU A 122 -0.47 25.05 -12.25
N ARG A 123 -1.79 25.25 -12.40
CA ARG A 123 -2.74 24.22 -12.85
C ARG A 123 -2.47 23.78 -14.29
N SER A 124 -1.91 24.66 -15.12
CA SER A 124 -1.58 24.37 -16.51
C SER A 124 -0.46 23.33 -16.63
N GLY A 125 0.20 22.99 -15.52
CA GLY A 125 1.23 21.96 -15.44
C GLY A 125 2.62 22.47 -15.81
N PHE A 126 3.56 21.53 -15.91
CA PHE A 126 4.99 21.81 -16.10
C PHE A 126 5.50 21.22 -17.43
N THR A 127 6.61 21.76 -17.90
CA THR A 127 7.35 21.25 -19.06
C THR A 127 8.85 21.44 -18.84
N SER A 128 9.65 20.64 -19.53
CA SER A 128 11.11 20.68 -19.54
C SER A 128 11.59 20.61 -20.99
N GLU A 129 11.16 21.58 -21.81
CA GLU A 129 11.72 21.70 -23.18
C GLU A 129 13.22 21.96 -23.07
N GLY A 130 14.03 21.03 -23.59
CA GLY A 130 15.50 21.09 -23.56
C GLY A 130 16.17 19.77 -23.12
N ARG A 131 15.60 19.02 -22.17
CA ARG A 131 16.25 17.82 -21.59
C ARG A 131 16.23 16.59 -22.51
N ALA A 132 15.19 16.43 -23.32
CA ALA A 132 15.07 15.30 -24.25
C ALA A 132 16.16 15.29 -25.33
N ALA A 133 16.60 16.47 -25.79
CA ALA A 133 17.68 16.57 -26.78
C ALA A 133 19.05 16.15 -26.19
N GLU A 134 19.29 16.46 -24.92
CA GLU A 134 20.56 16.17 -24.25
C GLU A 134 20.68 14.69 -23.88
N LEU A 135 19.61 14.07 -23.35
CA LEU A 135 19.60 12.64 -23.02
C LEU A 135 19.67 11.74 -24.26
N GLN A 136 19.20 12.19 -25.42
CA GLN A 136 19.25 11.42 -26.66
C GLN A 136 20.62 11.46 -27.36
N THR A 137 21.55 12.30 -26.88
CA THR A 137 22.93 12.37 -27.40
C THR A 137 23.85 11.37 -26.66
N TYR A 138 23.38 10.76 -25.58
CA TYR A 138 24.16 9.83 -24.73
C TYR A 138 23.66 8.38 -24.76
N TRP A 139 22.78 8.04 -25.71
CA TRP A 139 22.37 6.66 -26.06
C TRP A 139 22.53 6.44 -27.56
#